data_AF-A0A8D9EB45-F1
#
_entry.id   AF-A0A8D9EB45-F1
#
_cell.length_a   1.000
_cell.length_b   1.000
_cell.length_c   1.000
_cell.angle_alpha   90.00
_cell.angle_beta   90.00
_cell.angle_gamma   90.00
#
_symmetry.space_group_name_H-M   'P 1'
#
loop_
_entity.id
_entity.type
_entity.pdbx_description
1 polymer ?
#
loop_
_entity_poly.entity_id
_entity_poly.type
_entity_poly.pdbx_seq_one_letter_code
_entity_poly.pdbx_strand_id
1 'polypeptide(L)'
;MSHCVCMKFEEGRINGYLLGDAGYMQTLYLFTPLRDPTTPSQIRYNYAHKKTRCTIERLFGIWKKRFPCLSRKLLNKLANAQTIIAACAVLHNIGRHDNINYFNENIIVDDEENHVERDVTPRRILAFRNAFIIRHFR
;
A
#
# COMPACT_ATOMS: atom_id res chain seq x y z
N MET A 1 -14.55 20.26 6.37
CA MET A 1 -14.83 18.80 6.40
C MET A 1 -13.84 18.11 5.49
N SER A 2 -12.92 17.31 6.03
CA SER A 2 -11.98 16.54 5.20
C SER A 2 -12.75 15.47 4.43
N HIS A 3 -12.90 15.62 3.11
CA HIS A 3 -13.47 14.56 2.28
C HIS A 3 -12.62 13.30 2.43
N CYS A 4 -13.21 12.24 2.98
CA CYS A 4 -12.62 10.91 3.01
C CYS A 4 -12.17 10.52 1.60
N VAL A 5 -10.98 9.90 1.50
CA VAL A 5 -10.41 9.42 0.23
C VAL A 5 -11.41 8.54 -0.53
N CYS A 6 -12.18 7.72 0.19
CA CYS A 6 -13.29 6.92 -0.34
C CYS A 6 -14.26 7.74 -1.20
N MET A 7 -14.82 8.81 -0.64
CA MET A 7 -15.79 9.67 -1.35
C MET A 7 -15.16 10.28 -2.61
N LYS A 8 -13.88 10.65 -2.57
CA LYS A 8 -13.21 11.21 -3.75
C LYS A 8 -13.07 10.21 -4.90
N PHE A 9 -12.90 8.92 -4.61
CA PHE A 9 -12.90 7.86 -5.63
C PHE A 9 -14.32 7.59 -6.14
N GLU A 10 -15.31 7.52 -5.25
CA GLU A 10 -16.71 7.28 -5.62
C GLU A 10 -17.28 8.41 -6.49
N GLU A 11 -16.89 9.65 -6.22
CA GLU A 11 -17.28 10.84 -6.98
C GLU A 11 -16.42 11.07 -8.24
N GLY A 12 -15.47 10.16 -8.56
CA GLY A 12 -14.62 10.26 -9.75
C GLY A 12 -13.63 11.43 -9.72
N ARG A 13 -13.38 12.04 -8.55
CA ARG A 13 -12.41 13.14 -8.40
C ARG A 13 -10.97 12.67 -8.43
N ILE A 14 -10.72 11.39 -8.12
CA ILE A 14 -9.42 10.75 -8.24
C ILE A 14 -9.50 9.69 -9.32
N ASN A 15 -8.73 9.88 -10.38
CA ASN A 15 -8.54 8.88 -11.41
C ASN A 15 -7.42 7.93 -11.00
N GLY A 16 -7.74 6.65 -10.85
CA GLY A 16 -6.75 5.61 -10.56
C GLY A 16 -7.31 4.49 -9.70
N TYR A 17 -6.41 3.66 -9.21
CA TYR A 17 -6.70 2.52 -8.35
C TYR A 17 -5.84 2.57 -7.09
N LEU A 18 -6.43 2.23 -5.96
CA LEU A 18 -5.74 1.98 -4.71
C LEU A 18 -5.32 0.52 -4.63
N LEU A 19 -4.13 0.28 -4.10
CA LEU A 19 -3.64 -1.05 -3.79
C LEU A 19 -3.87 -1.32 -2.30
N GLY A 20 -4.69 -2.32 -2.00
CA GLY A 20 -4.98 -2.76 -0.65
C GLY A 20 -4.25 -4.06 -0.29
N ASP A 21 -4.12 -4.26 1.01
CA ASP A 21 -3.78 -5.56 1.60
C ASP A 21 -4.95 -6.56 1.44
N ALA A 22 -4.69 -7.85 1.61
CA ALA A 22 -5.68 -8.92 1.67
C ALA A 22 -6.74 -8.71 2.77
N GLY A 23 -6.41 -7.94 3.82
CA GLY A 23 -7.35 -7.57 4.89
C GLY A 23 -8.40 -6.52 4.49
N TYR A 24 -8.30 -5.92 3.31
CA TYR A 24 -9.32 -4.99 2.80
C TYR A 24 -10.34 -5.70 1.91
N MET A 25 -11.57 -5.19 1.89
CA MET A 25 -12.57 -5.63 0.93
C MET A 25 -12.26 -5.05 -0.45
N GLN A 26 -12.36 -5.89 -1.49
CA GLN A 26 -12.21 -5.45 -2.87
C GLN A 26 -13.35 -4.50 -3.25
N THR A 27 -13.03 -3.40 -3.94
CA THR A 27 -14.02 -2.47 -4.51
C THR A 27 -13.74 -2.21 -6.00
N LEU A 28 -14.44 -1.24 -6.60
CA LEU A 28 -14.18 -0.80 -7.98
C LEU A 28 -12.89 0.02 -8.10
N TYR A 29 -12.40 0.57 -7.00
CA TYR A 29 -11.19 1.41 -6.96
C TYR A 29 -10.11 0.85 -6.03
N LEU A 30 -10.44 -0.02 -5.07
CA LEU A 30 -9.48 -0.67 -4.17
C LEU A 30 -9.26 -2.12 -4.60
N PHE A 31 -8.06 -2.41 -5.07
CA PHE A 31 -7.63 -3.71 -5.57
C PHE A 31 -6.83 -4.44 -4.50
N THR A 32 -7.16 -5.71 -4.26
CA THR A 32 -6.51 -6.57 -3.26
C THR A 32 -5.95 -7.83 -3.93
N PRO A 33 -4.90 -8.45 -3.36
CA PRO A 33 -4.30 -9.66 -3.91
C PRO A 33 -5.32 -10.81 -3.97
N LEU A 34 -5.15 -11.68 -4.95
CA LEU A 34 -5.91 -12.93 -5.06
C LEU A 34 -5.40 -13.93 -4.05
N ARG A 35 -6.31 -14.74 -3.52
CA ARG A 35 -5.97 -15.78 -2.54
C ARG A 35 -5.38 -17.02 -3.20
N ASP A 36 -6.02 -17.47 -4.28
CA ASP A 36 -5.61 -18.66 -5.02
C ASP A 36 -5.48 -18.32 -6.52
N PRO A 37 -4.35 -17.71 -6.93
CA PRO A 37 -4.10 -17.37 -8.32
C PRO A 37 -3.75 -18.65 -9.12
N THR A 38 -4.68 -19.10 -9.96
CA THR A 38 -4.52 -20.34 -10.76
C THR A 38 -4.09 -20.08 -12.20
N THR A 39 -4.47 -18.93 -12.76
CA THR A 39 -4.13 -18.59 -14.15
C THR A 39 -2.85 -17.75 -14.24
N PRO A 40 -2.10 -17.79 -15.36
CA PRO A 40 -0.92 -16.96 -15.54
C PRO A 40 -1.15 -15.46 -15.30
N SER A 41 -2.31 -14.94 -15.70
CA SER A 41 -2.67 -13.54 -15.46
C SER A 41 -2.89 -13.21 -14.00
N GLN A 42 -3.52 -14.12 -13.26
CA GLN A 42 -3.71 -13.97 -11.82
C GLN A 42 -2.38 -14.02 -11.06
N ILE A 43 -1.47 -14.92 -11.47
CA ILE A 43 -0.12 -15.02 -10.89
C ILE A 43 0.64 -13.71 -11.13
N ARG A 44 0.62 -13.17 -12.36
CA ARG A 44 1.26 -11.88 -12.67
C ARG A 44 0.65 -10.71 -11.92
N TYR A 45 -0.68 -10.69 -11.75
CA TYR A 45 -1.36 -9.70 -10.94
C TYR A 45 -0.87 -9.73 -9.48
N ASN A 46 -0.82 -10.91 -8.87
CA ASN A 46 -0.31 -11.07 -7.51
C ASN A 46 1.16 -10.72 -7.39
N TYR A 47 1.97 -11.08 -8.37
CA TYR A 47 3.39 -10.71 -8.42
C TYR A 47 3.56 -9.19 -8.46
N ALA A 48 2.80 -8.49 -9.30
CA ALA A 48 2.83 -7.03 -9.36
C ALA A 48 2.35 -6.40 -8.04
N HIS A 49 1.29 -6.95 -7.44
CA HIS A 49 0.82 -6.56 -6.10
C HIS A 49 1.94 -6.67 -5.06
N LYS A 50 2.60 -7.84 -4.97
CA LYS A 50 3.70 -8.09 -4.05
C LYS A 50 4.85 -7.13 -4.30
N LYS A 51 5.27 -6.96 -5.56
CA LYS A 51 6.35 -6.04 -5.93
C LYS A 51 6.09 -4.61 -5.46
N THR A 52 4.89 -4.09 -5.68
CA THR A 52 4.52 -2.74 -5.24
C THR A 52 4.50 -2.62 -3.71
N ARG A 53 4.00 -3.64 -2.99
CA ARG A 53 4.04 -3.67 -1.52
C ARG A 53 5.46 -3.67 -0.97
N CYS A 54 6.33 -4.52 -1.52
CA CYS A 54 7.72 -4.59 -1.09
C CYS A 54 8.43 -3.22 -1.20
N THR A 55 8.12 -2.42 -2.22
CA THR A 55 8.66 -1.05 -2.34
C THR A 55 8.23 -0.16 -1.18
N ILE A 56 6.95 -0.19 -0.80
CA ILE A 56 6.39 0.62 0.28
C ILE A 56 6.87 0.14 1.65
N GLU A 57 6.93 -1.18 1.87
CA GLU A 57 7.44 -1.78 3.11
C GLU A 57 8.91 -1.43 3.32
N ARG A 58 9.75 -1.52 2.27
CA ARG A 58 11.15 -1.07 2.32
C ARG A 58 11.26 0.41 2.64
N LEU A 59 10.45 1.26 2.01
CA LEU A 59 10.41 2.70 2.32
C LEU A 59 10.10 2.93 3.79
N PHE A 60 9.05 2.31 4.33
CA PHE A 60 8.70 2.45 5.74
C PHE A 60 9.77 1.90 6.67
N GLY A 61 10.45 0.81 6.31
CA GLY A 61 11.58 0.27 7.05
C GLY A 61 12.74 1.27 7.15
N ILE A 62 13.15 1.87 6.02
CA ILE A 62 14.20 2.90 5.99
C ILE A 62 13.75 4.13 6.79
N TRP A 63 12.50 4.55 6.60
CA TRP A 63 11.98 5.76 7.23
C TRP A 63 11.92 5.64 8.75
N LYS A 64 11.48 4.49 9.27
CA LYS A 64 11.49 4.14 10.70
C LYS A 64 12.89 4.01 11.30
N LYS A 65 13.86 3.47 10.56
CA LYS A 65 15.27 3.42 10.96
C LYS A 65 15.89 4.82 11.03
N ARG A 66 15.62 5.67 10.04
CA ARG A 66 16.12 7.05 9.97
C ARG A 66 15.51 7.96 11.03
N PHE A 67 14.23 7.78 11.33
CA PHE A 67 13.51 8.53 12.34
C PHE A 67 12.94 7.56 13.39
N PRO A 68 13.74 7.16 14.41
CA PRO A 68 13.31 6.19 15.42
C PRO A 68 12.04 6.59 16.19
N CYS A 69 11.68 7.88 16.20
CA CYS A 69 10.41 8.36 16.73
C CYS A 69 9.18 7.73 16.02
N LEU A 70 9.31 7.36 14.74
CA LEU A 70 8.27 6.68 13.96
C LEU A 70 8.16 5.17 14.25
N SER A 71 9.18 4.59 14.91
CA SER A 71 9.16 3.19 15.33
C SER A 71 8.48 3.00 16.69
N ARG A 72 8.21 4.09 17.41
CA ARG A 72 7.62 4.08 18.76
C ARG A 72 6.26 4.76 18.72
N LYS A 73 5.46 4.55 19.77
CA LYS A 73 4.21 5.30 19.95
C LYS A 73 4.55 6.78 20.13
N LEU A 74 3.99 7.64 19.27
CA LEU A 74 4.04 9.08 19.44
C LEU A 74 3.06 9.48 20.55
N LEU A 75 3.57 9.88 21.71
CA LEU A 75 2.76 10.28 22.87
C LEU A 75 2.21 11.71 22.77
N ASN A 76 2.25 12.30 21.58
CA ASN A 76 1.81 13.66 21.32
C ASN A 76 0.32 13.71 21.00
N LYS A 77 -0.28 14.91 21.10
CA LYS A 77 -1.62 15.17 20.54
C LYS A 77 -1.65 14.78 19.06
N LEU A 78 -2.79 14.30 18.56
CA LEU A 78 -2.95 13.81 17.17
C LEU A 78 -2.43 14.80 16.13
N ALA A 79 -2.76 16.09 16.28
CA ALA A 79 -2.29 17.15 15.38
C ALA A 79 -0.75 17.23 15.34
N ASN A 80 -0.09 17.15 16.49
CA ASN A 80 1.37 17.17 16.58
C ASN A 80 1.98 15.89 15.99
N ALA A 81 1.35 14.73 16.22
CA ALA A 81 1.80 13.47 15.63
C ALA A 81 1.75 13.51 14.09
N GLN A 82 0.68 14.06 13.50
CA GLN A 82 0.58 14.28 12.07
C GLN A 82 1.68 15.21 11.55
N THR A 83 1.95 16.32 12.25
CA THR A 83 3.03 17.24 11.89
C THR A 83 4.40 16.57 11.96
N ILE A 84 4.67 15.77 13.00
CA ILE A 84 5.93 15.02 13.14
C ILE A 84 6.11 14.05 11.96
N ILE A 85 5.06 13.27 11.64
CA ILE A 85 5.09 12.32 10.51
C ILE A 85 5.35 13.07 9.20
N ALA A 86 4.66 14.19 8.93
CA ALA A 86 4.88 14.99 7.73
C ALA A 86 6.30 15.58 7.66
N ALA A 87 6.81 16.12 8.76
CA ALA A 87 8.17 16.67 8.84
C ALA A 87 9.24 15.61 8.56
N CYS A 88 9.09 14.40 9.13
CA CYS A 88 9.97 13.28 8.83
C CYS A 88 9.95 12.90 7.33
N ALA A 89 8.82 13.05 6.63
CA ALA A 89 8.70 12.71 5.21
C ALA A 89 9.44 13.74 4.36
N VAL A 90 9.26 15.03 4.69
CA VAL A 90 9.98 16.13 4.03
C VAL A 90 11.49 15.98 4.23
N LEU A 91 11.95 15.75 5.46
CA LEU A 91 13.37 15.54 5.75
C LEU A 91 13.94 14.28 5.09
N HIS A 92 13.13 13.22 4.96
CA HIS A 92 13.51 12.03 4.21
C HIS A 92 13.80 12.38 2.75
N ASN A 93 12.88 13.09 2.10
CA ASN A 93 12.98 13.48 0.70
C ASN A 93 14.16 14.41 0.43
N ILE A 94 14.40 15.40 1.30
CA ILE A 94 15.58 16.28 1.21
C ILE A 94 16.86 15.44 1.27
N GLY A 95 17.01 14.56 2.26
CA GLY A 95 18.21 13.73 2.34
C GLY A 95 18.38 12.74 1.20
N ARG A 96 17.29 12.28 0.56
CA ARG A 96 17.37 11.47 -0.67
C ARG A 96 17.87 12.29 -1.85
N HIS A 97 17.41 13.54 -1.98
CA HIS A 97 17.84 14.45 -3.04
C HIS A 97 19.34 14.78 -2.91
N ASP A 98 19.81 14.99 -1.69
CA ASP A 98 21.19 15.38 -1.40
C ASP A 98 22.15 14.16 -1.31
N ASN A 99 21.70 12.98 -1.78
CA ASN A 99 22.44 11.70 -1.76
C ASN A 99 23.05 11.33 -0.41
N ILE A 100 22.38 11.71 0.69
CA ILE A 100 22.89 11.41 2.02
C ILE A 100 22.55 9.96 2.37
N ASN A 101 23.46 9.05 1.99
CA ASN A 101 23.34 7.61 2.18
C ASN A 101 23.59 7.23 3.65
N TYR A 102 22.52 7.06 4.42
CA TYR A 102 22.62 6.70 5.84
C TYR A 102 22.46 5.20 6.13
N PHE A 103 21.93 4.39 5.18
CA PHE A 103 21.65 2.98 5.43
C PHE A 103 21.83 2.13 4.17
N ASN A 104 22.56 1.02 4.28
CA ASN A 104 22.57 -0.04 3.27
C ASN A 104 21.13 -0.53 3.06
N GLU A 105 20.64 -0.49 1.82
CA GLU A 105 19.25 -0.76 1.42
C GLU A 105 18.81 -2.23 1.55
N ASN A 106 19.60 -3.08 2.21
CA ASN A 106 19.32 -4.51 2.41
C ASN A 106 18.32 -4.72 3.57
N ILE A 107 17.11 -4.20 3.42
CA ILE A 107 15.99 -4.57 4.29
C ILE A 107 15.35 -5.83 3.73
N ILE A 108 15.53 -6.94 4.46
CA ILE A 108 14.76 -8.16 4.28
C ILE A 108 13.31 -7.81 4.65
N VAL A 109 12.41 -7.95 3.69
CA VAL A 109 10.98 -7.83 3.92
C VAL A 109 10.54 -9.23 4.33
N ASP A 110 10.09 -9.38 5.58
CA ASP A 110 9.48 -10.63 6.03
C ASP A 110 8.24 -10.88 5.16
N ASP A 111 8.22 -12.02 4.46
CA ASP A 111 7.05 -12.50 3.74
C ASP A 111 6.00 -12.91 4.78
N GLU A 112 5.22 -11.97 5.30
CA GLU A 112 4.04 -12.33 6.10
C GLU A 112 3.03 -13.05 5.20
N GLU A 113 2.75 -14.32 5.52
CA GLU A 113 1.67 -15.09 4.90
C GLU A 113 0.34 -14.38 5.16
N ASN A 114 -0.40 -14.09 4.09
CA ASN A 114 -1.74 -13.50 4.21
C ASN A 114 -2.67 -14.44 4.99
N HIS A 115 -3.10 -14.03 6.19
CA HIS A 115 -4.12 -14.75 6.95
C HIS A 115 -5.44 -14.86 6.18
N VAL A 116 -6.02 -16.05 6.20
CA VAL A 116 -7.16 -16.47 5.37
C VAL A 116 -8.49 -16.13 6.06
N GLU A 117 -9.11 -14.98 5.74
CA GLU A 117 -10.55 -14.74 5.97
C GLU A 117 -11.37 -15.15 4.74
N ARG A 118 -12.72 -15.26 4.80
CA ARG A 118 -13.58 -15.54 3.62
C ARG A 118 -13.80 -14.27 2.78
N ASP A 119 -13.90 -14.38 1.46
CA ASP A 119 -14.03 -13.22 0.57
C ASP A 119 -15.52 -12.92 0.47
N VAL A 120 -15.97 -11.91 1.23
CA VAL A 120 -17.38 -11.50 1.28
C VAL A 120 -17.71 -10.51 0.14
N THR A 121 -16.78 -10.26 -0.79
CA THR A 121 -16.95 -9.29 -1.86
C THR A 121 -18.11 -9.66 -2.80
N PRO A 122 -19.01 -8.72 -3.13
CA PRO A 122 -20.09 -8.93 -4.10
C PRO A 122 -19.61 -9.45 -5.47
N ARG A 123 -20.35 -10.40 -6.06
CA ARG A 123 -20.01 -11.04 -7.36
C ARG A 123 -19.71 -10.05 -8.48
N ARG A 124 -20.45 -8.94 -8.57
CA ARG A 124 -20.25 -7.91 -9.60
C ARG A 124 -18.86 -7.27 -9.50
N ILE A 125 -18.38 -7.03 -8.29
CA ILE A 125 -17.06 -6.45 -8.03
C ILE A 125 -15.96 -7.47 -8.36
N LEU A 126 -16.16 -8.74 -8.02
CA LEU A 126 -15.24 -9.82 -8.40
C LEU A 126 -15.12 -9.97 -9.93
N ALA A 127 -16.24 -9.90 -10.64
CA ALA A 127 -16.24 -9.93 -12.11
C ALA A 127 -15.45 -8.75 -12.70
N PHE A 128 -15.62 -7.55 -12.14
CA PHE A 128 -14.85 -6.37 -12.53
C PHE A 128 -13.34 -6.57 -12.31
N ARG A 129 -12.94 -7.07 -11.13
CA ARG A 129 -11.53 -7.40 -10.84
C ARG A 129 -10.98 -8.41 -11.85
N ASN A 130 -11.71 -9.49 -12.12
CA ASN A 130 -11.25 -10.53 -13.04
C ASN A 130 -11.08 -9.99 -14.47
N ALA A 131 -12.03 -9.17 -14.95
CA ALA A 131 -11.92 -8.52 -16.25
C ALA A 131 -10.70 -7.60 -16.33
N PHE A 132 -10.43 -6.83 -15.26
CA PHE A 132 -9.23 -6.00 -15.14
C PHE A 132 -7.95 -6.84 -15.22
N ILE A 133 -7.87 -7.94 -14.46
CA ILE A 133 -6.70 -8.83 -14.44
C ILE A 133 -6.41 -9.41 -15.82
N ILE A 134 -7.42 -9.95 -16.50
CA ILE A 134 -7.28 -10.54 -17.83
C ILE A 134 -6.82 -9.50 -18.86
N ARG A 135 -7.32 -8.26 -18.73
CA ARG A 135 -6.99 -7.17 -19.65
C ARG A 135 -5.56 -6.67 -19.47
N HIS A 136 -5.09 -6.53 -18.23
CA HIS A 136 -3.87 -5.80 -17.92
C HIS A 136 -2.65 -6.69 -17.59
N PHE A 137 -2.84 -7.97 -17.27
CA PHE A 137 -1.78 -8.87 -16.82
C PHE A 137 -1.62 -10.09 -17.75
N ARG A 138 -1.42 -9.86 -19.05
CA ARG A 138 -1.20 -10.92 -20.05
C ARG A 138 0.21 -11.51 -20.04
#